data_AF-A0A9E2L4X2-F1
#
_entry.id   AF-A0A9E2L4X2-F1
#
_cell.length_a   1.000
_cell.length_b   1.000
_cell.length_c   1.000
_cell.angle_alpha   90.00
_cell.angle_beta   90.00
_cell.angle_gamma   90.00
#
_symmetry.space_group_name_H-M   'P 1'
#
loop_
_entity.id
_entity.type
_entity.pdbx_description
1 polymer ?
#
loop_
_entity_poly.entity_id
_entity_poly.type
_entity_poly.pdbx_seq_one_letter_code
_entity_poly.pdbx_strand_id
1 'polypeptide(L)'
;MTDIDKFLADCKRHIKRYREEAGTGYDGLIASEKIAELFASWRKDLGDVPKSLAEYWGTEYIASSSELQDEPTREHLDWLACLLEFLEGEHSSFECFSKKDWETIRDCINYEAEVLPVDILTTLMSTLLEKQVL
;
A
#
# COMPACT_ATOMS: atom_id res chain seq x y z
N MET A 1 11.27 12.65 -11.15
CA MET A 1 11.14 11.39 -10.40
C MET A 1 10.30 11.72 -9.19
N THR A 2 9.04 11.32 -9.22
CA THR A 2 8.08 11.52 -8.13
C THR A 2 8.46 10.63 -6.93
N ASP A 3 7.82 10.85 -5.79
CA ASP A 3 8.01 9.98 -4.62
C ASP A 3 7.48 8.57 -4.90
N ILE A 4 6.45 8.44 -5.74
CA ILE A 4 5.95 7.18 -6.29
C ILE A 4 7.00 6.44 -7.15
N ASP A 5 7.69 7.16 -8.05
CA ASP A 5 8.75 6.55 -8.88
C ASP A 5 9.88 5.99 -8.00
N LYS A 6 10.24 6.72 -6.93
CA LYS A 6 11.25 6.30 -5.95
C LYS A 6 10.78 5.08 -5.17
N PHE A 7 9.55 5.10 -4.66
CA PHE A 7 8.94 3.98 -3.95
C PHE A 7 8.97 2.70 -4.80
N LEU A 8 8.50 2.77 -6.04
CA LEU A 8 8.52 1.63 -6.96
C LEU A 8 9.94 1.14 -7.29
N ALA A 9 10.90 2.05 -7.40
CA ALA A 9 12.30 1.70 -7.60
C ALA A 9 12.88 0.98 -6.38
N ASP A 10 12.56 1.43 -5.17
CA ASP A 10 13.01 0.79 -3.92
C ASP A 10 12.36 -0.58 -3.71
N CYS A 11 11.07 -0.74 -4.02
CA CYS A 11 10.41 -2.04 -4.05
C CYS A 11 11.15 -3.03 -4.96
N LYS A 12 11.45 -2.62 -6.20
CA LYS A 12 12.20 -3.45 -7.15
C LYS A 12 13.57 -3.84 -6.63
N ARG A 13 14.28 -2.91 -5.98
CA ARG A 13 15.60 -3.19 -5.38
C ARG A 13 15.49 -4.19 -4.22
N HIS A 14 14.48 -4.04 -3.36
CA HIS A 14 14.25 -4.94 -2.23
C HIS A 14 13.92 -6.36 -2.70
N ILE A 15 13.00 -6.52 -3.67
CA ILE A 15 12.63 -7.82 -4.24
C ILE A 15 13.83 -8.47 -4.91
N LYS A 16 14.57 -7.72 -5.73
CA LYS A 16 15.77 -8.23 -6.41
C LYS A 16 16.81 -8.73 -5.42
N ARG A 17 17.15 -7.92 -4.40
CA ARG A 17 18.11 -8.30 -3.36
C ARG A 17 17.67 -9.55 -2.63
N TYR A 18 16.40 -9.62 -2.22
CA TYR A 18 15.88 -10.80 -1.53
C TYR A 18 15.92 -12.06 -2.42
N ARG A 19 15.63 -11.92 -3.71
CA ARG A 19 15.74 -13.04 -4.68
C ARG A 19 17.18 -13.53 -4.84
N GLU A 20 18.15 -12.63 -4.85
CA GLU A 20 19.58 -12.98 -4.87
C GLU A 20 20.01 -13.69 -3.57
N GLU A 21 19.51 -13.24 -2.41
CA GLU A 21 19.80 -13.83 -1.09
C GLU A 21 19.14 -15.21 -0.90
N ALA A 22 17.90 -15.38 -1.35
CA ALA A 22 17.12 -16.61 -1.15
C ALA A 22 17.44 -17.71 -2.20
N GLY A 23 17.94 -17.35 -3.38
CA GLY A 23 18.24 -18.29 -4.45
C GLY A 23 17.00 -19.10 -4.88
N THR A 24 17.08 -20.43 -4.81
CA THR A 24 15.94 -21.32 -5.13
C THR A 24 14.85 -21.34 -4.06
N GLY A 25 15.09 -20.73 -2.89
CA GLY A 25 14.15 -20.65 -1.77
C GLY A 25 13.36 -19.35 -1.72
N TYR A 26 13.19 -18.66 -2.84
CA TYR A 26 12.39 -17.44 -2.89
C TYR A 26 10.95 -17.71 -2.43
N ASP A 27 10.47 -16.89 -1.50
CA ASP A 27 9.12 -16.92 -0.98
C ASP A 27 8.47 -15.54 -1.16
N GLY A 28 7.44 -15.45 -2.00
CA GLY A 28 6.75 -14.20 -2.27
C GLY A 28 5.97 -13.65 -1.09
N LEU A 29 5.61 -14.46 -0.09
CA LEU A 29 5.03 -13.95 1.15
C LEU A 29 6.07 -13.13 1.90
N ILE A 30 7.26 -13.69 2.12
CA ILE A 30 8.36 -12.99 2.79
C ILE A 30 8.79 -11.76 1.98
N ALA A 31 8.83 -11.87 0.65
CA ALA A 31 9.13 -10.72 -0.20
C ALA A 31 8.09 -9.62 -0.02
N SER A 32 6.81 -9.97 0.00
CA SER A 32 5.69 -9.03 0.16
C SER A 32 5.63 -8.43 1.56
N GLU A 33 5.94 -9.19 2.62
CA GLU A 33 6.08 -8.67 3.98
C GLU A 33 7.15 -7.57 4.03
N LYS A 34 8.32 -7.80 3.41
CA LYS A 34 9.37 -6.77 3.31
C LYS A 34 8.91 -5.53 2.54
N ILE A 35 8.03 -5.69 1.56
CA ILE A 35 7.44 -4.57 0.81
C ILE A 35 6.38 -3.85 1.63
N ALA A 36 5.55 -4.55 2.39
CA ALA A 36 4.59 -3.97 3.32
C ALA A 36 5.27 -3.13 4.40
N GLU A 37 6.36 -3.65 4.99
CA GLU A 37 7.21 -2.92 5.93
C GLU A 37 7.83 -1.67 5.29
N LEU A 38 8.34 -1.80 4.05
CA LEU A 38 8.88 -0.68 3.30
C LEU A 38 7.78 0.38 3.10
N PHE A 39 6.61 0.03 2.58
CA PHE A 39 5.50 0.95 2.38
C PHE A 39 5.11 1.68 3.67
N ALA A 40 4.95 0.94 4.78
CA ALA A 40 4.57 1.54 6.05
C ALA A 40 5.60 2.58 6.54
N SER A 41 6.88 2.39 6.21
CA SER A 41 7.94 3.33 6.57
C SER A 41 7.88 4.67 5.82
N TRP A 42 7.25 4.73 4.64
CA TRP A 42 7.12 5.96 3.85
C TRP A 42 6.22 6.99 4.52
N ARG A 43 5.17 6.52 5.20
CA ARG A 43 4.14 7.39 5.83
C ARG A 43 3.95 7.14 7.32
N LYS A 44 5.04 6.85 8.03
CA LYS A 44 5.05 6.65 9.49
C LYS A 44 4.45 7.82 10.30
N ASP A 45 4.33 8.99 9.70
CA ASP A 45 3.65 10.17 10.24
C ASP A 45 2.13 9.98 10.39
N LEU A 46 1.54 8.99 9.73
CA LEU A 46 0.11 8.68 9.75
C LEU A 46 -0.28 7.59 10.75
N GLY A 47 0.54 7.38 11.79
CA GLY A 47 0.29 6.36 12.80
C GLY A 47 0.26 4.94 12.19
N ASP A 48 -0.73 4.15 12.58
CA ASP A 48 -0.87 2.75 12.14
C ASP A 48 -1.67 2.59 10.84
N VAL A 49 -2.14 3.68 10.21
CA VAL A 49 -2.90 3.60 8.93
C VAL A 49 -2.10 2.91 7.82
N PRO A 50 -0.85 3.30 7.50
CA PRO A 50 -0.11 2.66 6.41
C PRO A 50 0.17 1.19 6.69
N LYS A 51 0.43 0.85 7.95
CA LYS A 51 0.68 -0.53 8.37
C LYS A 51 -0.57 -1.38 8.20
N SER A 52 -1.71 -0.93 8.71
CA SER A 52 -2.99 -1.65 8.62
C SER A 52 -3.40 -1.89 7.16
N LEU A 53 -3.18 -0.90 6.29
CA LEU A 53 -3.49 -1.04 4.87
C LEU A 53 -2.51 -1.94 4.11
N ALA A 54 -1.24 -1.96 4.51
CA ALA A 54 -0.26 -2.89 3.96
C ALA A 54 -0.55 -4.35 4.38
N GLU A 55 -1.03 -4.55 5.61
CA GLU A 55 -1.49 -5.86 6.10
C GLU A 55 -2.74 -6.33 5.34
N TYR A 56 -3.70 -5.43 5.09
CA TYR A 56 -4.85 -5.70 4.22
C TYR A 56 -4.39 -6.12 2.82
N TRP A 57 -3.50 -5.35 2.19
CA TRP A 57 -2.95 -5.66 0.87
C TRP A 57 -2.30 -7.03 0.82
N GLY A 58 -1.45 -7.35 1.80
CA GLY A 58 -0.77 -8.64 1.89
C GLY A 58 -1.76 -9.81 2.04
N THR A 59 -2.82 -9.62 2.83
CA THR A 59 -3.83 -10.65 3.05
C THR A 59 -4.73 -10.85 1.83
N GLU A 60 -5.21 -9.76 1.23
CA GLU A 60 -6.19 -9.80 0.15
C GLU A 60 -5.56 -10.24 -1.18
N TYR A 61 -4.39 -9.68 -1.52
CA TYR A 61 -3.80 -9.82 -2.85
C TYR A 61 -2.62 -10.79 -2.92
N ILE A 62 -1.90 -11.01 -1.83
CA ILE A 62 -0.70 -11.87 -1.84
C ILE A 62 -1.01 -13.26 -1.28
N ALA A 63 -1.59 -13.33 -0.07
CA ALA A 63 -1.79 -14.60 0.63
C ALA A 63 -2.73 -15.58 -0.11
N SER A 64 -3.57 -15.05 -1.01
CA SER A 64 -4.49 -15.82 -1.85
C SER A 64 -3.87 -16.29 -3.17
N SER A 65 -2.65 -15.86 -3.51
CA SER A 65 -1.99 -16.17 -4.79
C SER A 65 -1.57 -17.63 -4.89
N SER A 66 -1.84 -18.24 -6.04
CA SER A 66 -1.41 -19.61 -6.35
C SER A 66 0.05 -19.70 -6.79
N GLU A 67 0.69 -18.58 -7.12
CA GLU A 67 2.04 -18.52 -7.71
C GLU A 67 2.97 -17.64 -6.86
N LEU A 68 3.18 -18.04 -5.60
CA LEU A 68 3.97 -17.27 -4.63
C LEU A 68 5.40 -16.98 -5.10
N GLN A 69 6.00 -17.77 -5.99
CA GLN A 69 7.35 -17.47 -6.50
C GLN A 69 7.43 -16.20 -7.37
N ASP A 70 6.29 -15.72 -7.86
CA ASP A 70 6.19 -14.52 -8.70
C ASP A 70 5.65 -13.30 -7.94
N GLU A 71 5.30 -13.48 -6.66
CA GLU A 71 4.81 -12.41 -5.80
C GLU A 71 5.93 -11.59 -5.14
N PRO A 72 5.74 -10.27 -4.91
CA PRO A 72 4.62 -9.46 -5.39
C PRO A 72 4.76 -9.11 -6.88
N THR A 73 3.66 -9.23 -7.63
CA THR A 73 3.62 -8.82 -9.05
C THR A 73 3.67 -7.29 -9.23
N ARG A 74 3.81 -6.84 -10.48
CA ARG A 74 3.76 -5.40 -10.80
C ARG A 74 2.43 -4.76 -10.40
N GLU A 75 1.31 -5.45 -10.64
CA GLU A 75 -0.03 -4.96 -10.28
C GLU A 75 -0.17 -4.77 -8.77
N HIS A 76 0.38 -5.69 -7.98
CA HIS A 76 0.39 -5.57 -6.52
C HIS A 76 1.22 -4.38 -6.03
N LEU A 77 2.35 -4.09 -6.70
CA LEU A 77 3.13 -2.89 -6.40
C LEU A 77 2.44 -1.59 -6.84
N ASP A 78 1.71 -1.63 -7.96
CA ASP A 78 0.96 -0.47 -8.46
C ASP A 78 -0.23 -0.15 -7.53
N TRP A 79 -0.84 -1.14 -6.89
CA TRP A 79 -1.84 -0.93 -5.84
C TRP A 79 -1.27 -0.14 -4.64
N LEU A 80 -0.10 -0.54 -4.14
CA LEU A 80 0.57 0.17 -3.04
C LEU A 80 1.02 1.59 -3.45
N ALA A 81 1.47 1.76 -4.69
CA ALA A 81 1.81 3.07 -5.23
C ALA A 81 0.58 3.99 -5.29
N CYS A 82 -0.55 3.48 -5.79
CA CYS A 82 -1.82 4.18 -5.80
C CYS A 82 -2.28 4.57 -4.38
N LEU A 83 -2.02 3.70 -3.40
CA LEU A 83 -2.30 4.00 -2.00
C LEU A 83 -1.38 5.07 -1.44
N LEU A 84 -0.10 5.06 -1.81
CA LEU A 84 0.84 6.10 -1.40
C LEU A 84 0.41 7.48 -1.96
N GLU A 85 0.03 7.55 -3.24
CA GLU A 85 -0.53 8.78 -3.86
C GLU A 85 -1.74 9.29 -3.08
N PHE A 86 -2.65 8.39 -2.73
CA PHE A 86 -3.83 8.73 -1.95
C PHE A 86 -3.47 9.27 -0.57
N LEU A 87 -2.57 8.60 0.16
CA LEU A 87 -2.12 9.04 1.49
C LEU A 87 -1.38 10.39 1.42
N GLU A 88 -0.66 10.67 0.33
CA GLU A 88 0.00 11.96 0.05
C GLU A 88 -0.99 13.08 -0.29
N GLY A 89 -2.27 12.75 -0.44
CA GLY A 89 -3.31 13.71 -0.76
C GLY A 89 -3.25 14.15 -2.23
N GLU A 90 -2.63 13.36 -3.10
CA GLU A 90 -2.67 13.62 -4.53
C GLU A 90 -4.07 13.36 -5.09
N HIS A 91 -4.40 13.98 -6.22
CA HIS A 91 -5.71 13.83 -6.86
C HIS A 91 -5.57 13.03 -8.17
N SER A 92 -5.34 11.73 -8.03
CA SER A 92 -5.29 10.76 -9.13
C SER A 92 -6.66 10.13 -9.40
N SER A 93 -6.84 9.46 -10.55
CA SER A 93 -8.11 8.74 -10.82
C SER A 93 -8.32 7.54 -9.89
N PHE A 94 -7.25 7.03 -9.26
CA PHE A 94 -7.26 5.93 -8.29
C PHE A 94 -8.00 4.68 -8.77
N GLU A 95 -7.81 4.32 -10.04
CA GLU A 95 -8.47 3.18 -10.71
C GLU A 95 -8.02 1.81 -10.19
N CYS A 96 -6.98 1.76 -9.35
CA CYS A 96 -6.45 0.53 -8.77
C CYS A 96 -7.32 -0.04 -7.63
N PHE A 97 -8.26 0.74 -7.09
CA PHE A 97 -9.09 0.34 -5.97
C PHE A 97 -10.48 -0.11 -6.41
N SER A 98 -10.85 -1.30 -5.95
CA SER A 98 -12.22 -1.77 -5.97
C SER A 98 -13.06 -1.04 -4.91
N LYS A 99 -14.39 -1.25 -4.96
CA LYS A 99 -15.29 -0.72 -3.93
C LYS A 99 -14.93 -1.22 -2.52
N LYS A 100 -14.55 -2.51 -2.40
CA LYS A 100 -14.16 -3.12 -1.11
C LYS A 100 -12.90 -2.48 -0.55
N ASP A 101 -11.95 -2.12 -1.42
CA ASP A 101 -10.72 -1.46 -1.00
C ASP A 101 -11.02 -0.09 -0.43
N TRP A 102 -11.89 0.68 -1.09
CA TRP A 102 -12.31 1.97 -0.58
C TRP A 102 -13.05 1.89 0.76
N GLU A 103 -13.91 0.89 0.95
CA GLU A 103 -14.56 0.65 2.24
C GLU A 103 -13.53 0.36 3.34
N THR A 104 -12.53 -0.49 3.04
CA THR A 104 -11.45 -0.83 3.97
C THR A 104 -10.55 0.38 4.27
N ILE A 105 -10.17 1.14 3.25
CA ILE A 105 -9.37 2.37 3.37
C ILE A 105 -10.07 3.38 4.29
N ARG A 106 -11.37 3.61 4.06
CA ARG A 106 -12.19 4.47 4.90
C ARG A 106 -12.22 3.98 6.35
N ASP A 107 -12.43 2.69 6.56
CA ASP A 107 -12.55 2.14 7.91
C ASP A 107 -11.23 2.26 8.68
N CYS A 108 -10.09 2.03 8.03
CA CYS A 108 -8.77 2.28 8.62
C CYS A 108 -8.55 3.76 8.96
N ILE A 109 -8.90 4.69 8.06
CA ILE A 109 -8.75 6.14 8.32
C ILE A 109 -9.64 6.59 9.47
N ASN A 110 -10.90 6.14 9.49
CA ASN A 110 -11.85 6.48 10.56
C ASN A 110 -11.40 5.94 11.92
N TYR A 111 -10.81 4.74 11.95
CA TYR A 111 -10.29 4.16 13.18
C TYR A 111 -9.15 5.00 13.79
N GLU A 112 -8.26 5.51 12.94
CA GLU A 112 -7.10 6.33 13.35
C GLU A 112 -7.37 7.85 13.33
N ALA A 113 -8.61 8.28 13.08
CA ALA A 113 -8.94 9.68 12.83
C ALA A 113 -8.53 10.63 13.97
N GLU A 114 -8.52 10.15 15.22
CA GLU A 114 -8.12 10.94 16.39
C GLU A 114 -6.61 11.25 16.44
N VAL A 115 -5.79 10.43 15.78
CA VAL A 115 -4.32 10.56 15.80
C VAL A 115 -3.74 11.12 14.51
N LEU A 116 -4.53 11.16 13.44
CA LEU A 116 -4.12 11.70 12.15
C LEU A 116 -4.00 13.24 12.18
N PRO A 117 -2.99 13.82 11.49
CA PRO A 117 -2.93 15.26 11.28
C PRO A 117 -4.21 15.77 10.60
N VAL A 118 -4.81 16.82 11.17
CA VAL A 118 -6.14 17.33 10.75
C VAL A 118 -6.17 17.74 9.28
N ASP A 119 -5.09 18.35 8.79
CA ASP A 119 -4.93 18.75 7.40
C ASP A 119 -4.95 17.54 6.46
N ILE A 120 -4.22 16.48 6.82
CA ILE A 120 -4.19 15.24 6.05
C ILE A 120 -5.55 14.54 6.11
N LEU A 121 -6.13 14.39 7.30
CA LEU A 121 -7.45 13.78 7.49
C LEU A 121 -8.52 14.50 6.64
N THR A 122 -8.50 15.83 6.60
CA THR A 122 -9.44 16.62 5.79
C THR A 122 -9.30 16.32 4.31
N THR A 123 -8.07 16.21 3.81
CA THR A 123 -7.79 15.86 2.41
C THR A 123 -8.26 14.44 2.08
N LEU A 124 -7.90 13.46 2.92
CA LEU A 124 -8.29 12.06 2.72
C LEU A 124 -9.81 11.89 2.72
N MET A 125 -10.50 12.50 3.68
CA MET A 125 -11.97 12.44 3.79
C MET A 125 -12.66 13.10 2.60
N SER A 126 -12.10 14.19 2.08
CA SER A 126 -12.63 14.85 0.89
C SER A 126 -12.56 13.93 -0.34
N THR A 127 -11.42 13.26 -0.54
CA THR A 127 -11.27 12.24 -1.60
C THR A 127 -12.23 11.05 -1.39
N LEU A 128 -12.42 10.57 -0.16
CA LEU A 128 -13.38 9.49 0.14
C LEU A 128 -14.83 9.92 -0.14
N LEU A 129 -15.19 11.18 0.09
CA LEU A 129 -16.53 11.72 -0.25
C LEU A 129 -16.74 11.71 -1.76
N GLU A 130 -15.75 12.14 -2.54
CA GLU A 130 -15.80 12.15 -4.01
C GLU A 130 -15.96 10.73 -4.58
N LYS A 131 -15.36 9.73 -3.94
CA LYS A 131 -15.48 8.32 -4.32
C LYS A 131 -16.78 7.67 -3.84
N GLN A 132 -17.69 8.43 -3.22
CA GLN A 132 -19.01 7.98 -2.73
C GLN A 132 -18.96 6.79 -1.77
N VAL A 133 -17.94 6.76 -0.91
CA VAL A 133 -17.75 5.67 0.07
C VAL A 133 -17.96 6.10 1.51
N LEU A 134 -18.37 7.34 1.77
CA LEU A 134 -18.73 7.85 3.10
C LEU A 134 -20.24 7.83 3.36
#